data_AF-A0AAD9TKT5-F1
#
_entry.id   AF-A0AAD9TKT5-F1
#
_cell.length_a   1.000
_cell.length_b   1.000
_cell.length_c   1.000
_cell.angle_alpha   90.00
_cell.angle_beta   90.00
_cell.angle_gamma   90.00
#
_symmetry.space_group_name_H-M   'P 1'
#
loop_
_entity.id
_entity.type
_entity.pdbx_description
1 polymer ?
#
loop_
_entity_poly.entity_id
_entity_poly.type
_entity_poly.pdbx_seq_one_letter_code
_entity_poly.pdbx_strand_id
1 'polypeptide(L)'
;MDVANERLIDFVHPILSKSAFVATYCSMIHPIPIICAWVDVEIAHVNQPPLIKTPGRTKLLRKRESSEKPKTARRGSIIYGNCKQLGHNKRTYKAVDTSGSNK
;
A
#
# COMPACT_ATOMS: atom_id res chain seq x y z
N MET A 1 -21.67 -44.86 4.74
CA MET A 1 -21.46 -45.60 3.48
C MET A 1 -21.59 -44.55 2.38
N ASP A 2 -20.45 -43.96 2.00
CA ASP A 2 -20.40 -42.73 1.21
C ASP A 2 -20.57 -43.01 -0.28
N VAL A 3 -21.80 -42.89 -0.77
CA VAL A 3 -22.20 -43.07 -2.18
C VAL A 3 -22.06 -41.74 -2.95
N ALA A 4 -20.92 -41.06 -2.80
CA ALA A 4 -20.67 -39.78 -3.48
C ALA A 4 -19.24 -39.63 -4.02
N ASN A 5 -18.47 -40.72 -4.06
CA ASN A 5 -17.21 -40.81 -4.81
C ASN A 5 -17.45 -41.52 -6.15
N GLU A 6 -18.54 -41.17 -6.83
CA GLU A 6 -18.55 -41.33 -8.29
C GLU A 6 -17.34 -40.54 -8.81
N ARG A 7 -16.45 -41.26 -9.51
CA ARG A 7 -15.03 -40.91 -9.68
C ARG A 7 -14.88 -39.51 -10.27
N LEU A 8 -14.63 -38.52 -9.41
CA LEU A 8 -14.31 -37.14 -9.78
C LEU A 8 -13.24 -37.07 -10.90
N ILE A 9 -12.36 -38.06 -10.94
CA ILE A 9 -11.30 -38.27 -11.92
C ILE A 9 -11.85 -38.31 -13.37
N ASP A 10 -13.07 -38.81 -13.58
CA ASP A 10 -13.68 -38.93 -14.91
C ASP A 10 -14.13 -37.57 -15.48
N PHE A 11 -14.27 -36.54 -14.63
CA PHE A 11 -14.57 -35.16 -15.03
C PHE A 11 -13.32 -34.28 -15.18
N VAL A 12 -12.13 -34.79 -14.81
CA VAL A 12 -10.88 -34.05 -14.93
C VAL A 12 -10.25 -34.35 -16.29
N HIS A 13 -10.04 -33.32 -17.10
CA HIS A 13 -9.41 -33.49 -18.40
C HIS A 13 -7.99 -34.07 -18.26
N PRO A 14 -7.59 -35.09 -19.05
CA PRO A 14 -6.29 -35.75 -18.93
C PRO A 14 -5.06 -34.82 -19.00
N ILE A 15 -5.20 -33.66 -19.66
CA ILE A 15 -4.14 -32.64 -19.75
C ILE A 15 -3.76 -32.02 -18.39
N LEU A 16 -4.66 -32.08 -17.41
CA LEU A 16 -4.41 -31.59 -16.05
C LEU A 16 -3.68 -32.61 -15.18
N SER A 17 -3.32 -33.77 -15.74
CA SER A 17 -2.52 -34.78 -15.04
C SER A 17 -1.07 -34.31 -14.86
N LYS A 18 -0.41 -34.82 -13.82
CA LYS A 18 1.00 -34.57 -13.56
C LYS A 18 1.89 -34.99 -14.74
N SER A 19 1.57 -36.09 -15.41
CA SER A 19 2.32 -36.57 -16.58
C SER A 19 2.23 -35.59 -17.75
N ALA A 20 1.04 -35.06 -18.03
CA ALA A 20 0.84 -34.05 -19.07
C ALA A 20 1.57 -32.74 -18.75
N PHE A 21 1.55 -32.30 -17.48
CA PHE A 21 2.34 -31.16 -17.02
C PHE A 21 3.84 -31.38 -17.27
N VAL A 22 4.39 -32.52 -16.81
CA VAL A 22 5.80 -32.84 -17.02
C VAL A 22 6.11 -32.90 -18.51
N ALA A 23 5.32 -33.58 -19.34
CA ALA A 23 5.59 -33.64 -20.78
C ALA A 23 5.57 -32.26 -21.46
N THR A 24 4.63 -31.39 -21.07
CA THR A 24 4.50 -30.03 -21.63
C THR A 24 5.67 -29.14 -21.24
N TYR A 25 6.14 -29.24 -19.99
CA TYR A 25 7.20 -28.39 -19.47
C TYR A 25 8.58 -29.07 -19.46
N CYS A 26 8.71 -30.36 -19.83
CA CYS A 26 9.99 -31.08 -19.77
C CYS A 26 11.07 -30.43 -20.65
N SER A 27 10.66 -29.86 -21.79
CA SER A 27 11.57 -29.13 -22.69
C SER A 27 11.86 -27.70 -22.23
N MET A 28 11.10 -27.16 -21.28
CA MET A 28 11.10 -25.73 -20.90
C MET A 28 11.22 -25.47 -19.40
N ILE A 29 11.51 -26.50 -18.58
CA ILE A 29 11.97 -26.29 -17.21
C ILE A 29 13.44 -25.89 -17.32
N HIS A 30 13.66 -24.60 -17.59
CA HIS A 30 14.95 -24.01 -17.37
C HIS A 30 15.24 -24.20 -15.88
N PRO A 31 16.39 -24.79 -15.50
CA PRO A 31 16.79 -24.76 -14.11
C PRO A 31 16.73 -23.28 -13.69
N ILE A 32 15.98 -22.98 -12.63
CA ILE A 32 16.10 -21.67 -12.01
C ILE A 32 17.58 -21.55 -11.68
N PRO A 33 18.32 -20.59 -12.27
CA PRO A 33 19.73 -20.46 -11.98
C PRO A 33 19.82 -20.29 -10.47
N ILE A 34 20.43 -21.29 -9.82
CA ILE A 34 20.80 -21.23 -8.41
C ILE A 34 21.53 -19.90 -8.24
N ILE A 35 21.37 -19.23 -7.10
CA ILE A 35 21.99 -17.90 -6.86
C ILE A 35 23.51 -17.92 -7.19
N CYS A 36 24.15 -19.08 -7.06
CA CYS A 36 25.54 -19.34 -7.44
C CYS A 36 25.85 -19.36 -8.96
N ALA A 37 24.85 -19.38 -9.84
CA ALA A 37 24.99 -19.35 -11.31
C ALA A 37 24.82 -17.93 -11.89
N TRP A 38 24.56 -16.94 -11.05
CA TRP A 38 24.63 -15.54 -11.44
C TRP A 38 26.11 -15.21 -11.64
N VAL A 39 26.52 -15.06 -12.89
CA VAL A 39 27.84 -14.52 -13.21
C VAL A 39 27.87 -13.08 -12.70
N ASP A 40 28.94 -12.70 -12.01
CA ASP A 40 29.25 -11.29 -11.70
C ASP A 40 29.55 -10.56 -13.01
N VAL A 41 28.51 -10.27 -13.78
CA VAL A 41 28.60 -9.44 -14.97
C VAL A 41 28.59 -8.00 -14.50
N GLU A 42 29.53 -7.19 -14.98
CA GLU A 42 29.47 -5.74 -14.85
C GLU A 42 28.29 -5.21 -15.67
N ILE A 43 27.09 -5.35 -15.13
CA ILE A 43 25.86 -4.83 -15.72
C ILE A 43 25.81 -3.35 -15.39
N ALA A 44 25.56 -2.53 -16.41
CA ALA A 44 25.30 -1.11 -16.22
C ALA A 44 24.24 -0.92 -15.12
N HIS A 45 24.47 0.03 -14.22
CA HIS A 45 23.56 0.29 -13.10
C HIS A 45 22.13 0.49 -13.61
N VAL A 46 21.25 -0.50 -13.37
CA VAL A 46 19.85 -0.39 -13.71
C VAL A 46 19.17 0.41 -12.62
N ASN A 47 18.74 1.62 -12.97
CA ASN A 47 17.92 2.42 -12.07
C ASN A 47 16.63 1.65 -11.75
N GLN A 48 16.28 1.60 -10.47
CA GLN A 48 15.01 1.08 -10.01
C GLN A 48 13.86 1.79 -10.75
N PRO A 49 12.76 1.08 -11.09
CA PRO A 49 11.59 1.72 -11.66
C PRO A 49 11.14 2.88 -10.79
N PRO A 50 10.72 4.01 -11.39
CA PRO A 50 10.24 5.15 -10.61
C PRO A 50 9.04 4.73 -9.77
N LEU A 51 9.10 5.03 -8.47
CA LEU A 51 7.98 4.80 -7.57
C LEU A 51 6.88 5.83 -7.87
N ILE A 52 5.91 5.45 -8.71
CA ILE A 52 4.74 6.28 -8.98
C ILE A 52 3.74 6.08 -7.84
N LYS A 53 3.50 7.13 -7.05
CA LYS A 53 2.37 7.14 -6.10
C LYS A 53 1.09 7.19 -6.90
N THR A 54 0.39 6.06 -6.99
CA THR A 54 -0.96 6.06 -7.55
C THR A 54 -1.87 6.93 -6.66
N PRO A 55 -2.84 7.66 -7.25
CA PRO A 55 -3.88 8.26 -6.43
C PRO A 55 -4.52 7.14 -5.62
N GLY A 56 -4.40 7.23 -4.30
CA GLY A 56 -4.99 6.23 -3.41
C GLY A 56 -6.49 6.12 -3.64
N ARG A 57 -7.10 5.02 -3.19
CA ARG A 57 -8.55 4.83 -3.25
C ARG A 57 -9.24 6.05 -2.64
N THR A 58 -10.05 6.75 -3.42
CA THR A 58 -10.87 7.86 -2.91
C THR A 58 -11.66 7.37 -1.71
N LYS A 59 -11.58 8.11 -0.62
CA LYS A 59 -12.31 7.77 0.60
C LYS A 59 -13.80 7.67 0.28
N LEU A 60 -14.42 6.52 0.59
CA LEU A 60 -15.85 6.35 0.47
C LEU A 60 -16.52 7.31 1.47
N LEU A 61 -16.94 8.48 1.00
CA LEU A 61 -17.75 9.40 1.78
C LEU A 61 -19.19 8.90 1.72
N ARG A 62 -19.74 8.51 2.87
CA ARG A 62 -21.16 8.19 2.98
C ARG A 62 -21.98 9.44 2.65
N LYS A 63 -22.97 9.32 1.75
CA LYS A 63 -24.03 10.33 1.58
C LYS A 63 -24.91 10.32 2.82
N ARG A 64 -25.13 11.50 3.42
CA ARG A 64 -26.05 11.64 4.56
C ARG A 64 -27.47 11.81 4.06
N GLU A 65 -28.42 11.24 4.77
CA GLU A 65 -29.85 11.46 4.52
C GLU A 65 -30.22 12.91 4.88
N SER A 66 -31.28 13.43 4.27
CA SER A 66 -31.75 14.81 4.49
C SER A 66 -32.15 15.09 5.95
N SER A 67 -32.52 14.05 6.70
CA SER A 67 -32.89 14.12 8.13
C SER A 67 -31.70 14.02 9.09
N GLU A 68 -30.50 13.69 8.61
CA GLU A 68 -29.33 13.50 9.45
C GLU A 68 -28.67 14.84 9.82
N LYS A 69 -28.36 15.04 11.11
CA LYS A 69 -27.65 16.24 11.58
C LYS A 69 -26.33 16.43 10.81
N PRO A 70 -25.96 17.66 10.41
CA PRO A 70 -24.70 17.93 9.72
C PRO A 70 -23.51 17.57 10.61
N LYS A 71 -22.37 17.23 10.00
CA LYS A 71 -21.17 16.93 10.76
C LYS A 71 -20.71 18.23 11.38
N THR A 72 -20.69 18.31 12.71
CA THR A 72 -20.15 19.50 13.38
C THR A 72 -18.74 19.73 12.87
N ALA A 73 -18.51 20.86 12.20
CA ALA A 73 -17.17 21.28 11.84
C ALA A 73 -16.38 21.35 13.16
N ARG A 74 -15.23 20.67 13.24
CA ARG A 74 -14.34 20.82 14.38
C ARG A 74 -13.80 22.25 14.34
N ARG A 75 -14.45 23.18 15.05
CA ARG A 75 -13.93 24.51 15.35
C ARG A 75 -12.85 24.35 16.43
N GLY A 76 -11.73 23.74 16.05
CA GLY A 76 -10.55 23.71 16.90
C GLY A 76 -9.84 25.04 16.76
N SER A 77 -9.74 25.81 17.85
CA SER A 77 -8.83 26.94 17.89
C SER A 77 -7.40 26.43 17.71
N ILE A 78 -6.66 27.07 16.82
CA ILE A 78 -5.26 26.74 16.56
C ILE A 78 -4.47 27.13 17.81
N ILE A 79 -3.74 26.18 18.41
CA ILE A 79 -2.86 26.41 19.55
C ILE A 79 -1.43 26.16 19.10
N TYR A 80 -0.53 27.12 19.32
CA TYR A 80 0.89 26.90 19.11
C TYR A 80 1.52 26.26 20.37
N GLY A 81 2.20 25.11 20.21
CA GLY A 81 2.67 24.31 21.34
C GLY A 81 3.63 25.00 22.31
N ASN A 82 4.45 25.96 21.83
CA ASN A 82 5.44 26.62 22.68
C ASN A 82 4.84 27.73 23.55
N CYS A 83 3.97 28.58 22.99
CA CYS A 83 3.32 29.66 23.75
C CYS A 83 1.98 29.24 24.39
N LYS A 84 1.40 28.13 23.90
CA LYS A 84 0.11 27.56 24.30
C LYS A 84 -1.08 28.53 24.17
N GLN A 85 -0.92 29.62 23.43
CA GLN A 85 -1.97 30.59 23.17
C GLN A 85 -2.86 30.15 22.01
N LEU A 86 -4.14 30.49 22.11
CA LEU A 86 -5.13 30.25 21.07
C LEU A 86 -4.96 31.26 19.93
N GLY A 87 -5.36 30.87 18.72
CA GLY A 87 -5.51 31.77 17.57
C GLY A 87 -4.30 31.88 16.64
N HIS A 88 -3.19 31.18 16.91
CA HIS A 88 -2.04 31.18 16.02
C HIS A 88 -1.26 29.87 16.04
N ASN A 89 -0.53 29.60 14.95
CA ASN A 89 0.40 28.47 14.83
C ASN A 89 1.84 28.98 14.78
N LYS A 90 2.82 28.07 14.65
CA LYS A 90 4.24 28.42 14.52
C LYS A 90 4.52 29.42 13.40
N ARG A 91 3.77 29.35 12.29
CA ARG A 91 3.98 30.21 11.11
C ARG A 91 3.54 31.65 11.36
N THR A 92 2.50 31.85 12.17
CA THR A 92 1.99 33.17 12.52
C THR A 92 2.47 33.68 13.87
N TYR A 93 3.31 32.91 14.56
CA TYR A 93 3.95 33.32 15.81
C TYR A 93 4.80 34.57 15.57
N LYS A 94 4.53 35.63 16.34
CA LYS A 94 5.36 36.82 16.43
C LYS A 94 6.13 36.69 17.74
N ALA A 95 7.45 36.56 17.66
CA ALA A 95 8.28 36.67 18.83
C ALA A 95 8.03 38.07 19.41
N VAL A 96 7.58 38.12 20.66
CA VAL A 96 7.61 39.37 21.41
C VAL A 96 9.07 39.55 21.80
N ASP A 97 9.75 40.47 21.12
CA ASP A 97 11.11 40.86 21.47
C ASP A 97 11.07 41.46 22.88
N THR A 98 11.34 40.61 23.88
CA THR A 98 11.46 41.01 25.28
C THR A 98 12.89 41.51 25.52
N SER A 99 13.29 42.52 24.75
CA SER A 99 14.52 43.27 24.99
C SER A 99 14.16 44.70 25.33
N GLY A 100 13.98 44.97 26.63
CA GLY A 100 13.95 46.34 27.14
C GLY A 100 12.79 46.67 28.07
N SER A 101 12.77 46.10 29.27
CA SER A 101 12.24 46.82 30.43
C SER A 101 12.83 46.26 31.71
N ASN A 102 14.01 46.76 32.08
CA ASN A 102 14.39 46.84 33.48
C ASN A 102 14.33 48.32 33.85
N LYS A 103 13.46 48.62 34.80
CA LYS A 103 13.24 49.93 35.41
C LYS A 103 14.16 50.06 36.62
#